data_AF-A0A1E5CUX6-F1
#
_entry.id   AF-A0A1E5CUX6-F1
#
_cell.length_a   1.000
_cell.length_b   1.000
_cell.length_c   1.000
_cell.angle_alpha   90.00
_cell.angle_beta   90.00
_cell.angle_gamma   90.00
#
_symmetry.space_group_name_H-M   'P 1'
#
loop_
_entity.id
_entity.type
_entity.pdbx_description
1 polymer ?
#
loop_
_entity_poly.entity_id
_entity_poly.type
_entity_poly.pdbx_seq_one_letter_code
_entity_poly.pdbx_strand_id
1 'polypeptide(L)'
;MWLRRQSMSKLTTVVAILLTLWLNVAFAAHQVDLDSSHHQHHQCELFSVAQQGLSHSAPLIFTPLTPFFFPNTEDVRATARLYFPYLARSPPSLK
;
A
#
# COMPACT_ATOMS: atom_id res chain seq x y z
N MET A 1 -17.47 -29.12 35.99
CA MET A 1 -16.26 -28.51 35.37
C MET A 1 -16.30 -28.48 33.84
N TRP A 2 -16.78 -29.52 33.14
CA TRP A 2 -16.75 -29.60 31.66
C TRP A 2 -17.62 -28.55 30.92
N LEU A 3 -18.84 -28.29 31.39
CA LEU A 3 -19.77 -27.30 30.78
C LEU A 3 -19.24 -25.86 30.86
N ARG A 4 -18.57 -25.51 31.96
CA ARG A 4 -17.95 -24.18 32.16
C ARG A 4 -16.79 -23.96 31.19
N ARG A 5 -16.03 -25.02 30.88
CA ARG A 5 -14.92 -24.98 29.91
C ARG A 5 -15.43 -24.73 28.48
N GLN A 6 -16.51 -25.38 28.07
CA GLN A 6 -17.13 -25.19 26.75
C GLN A 6 -17.73 -23.78 26.57
N SER A 7 -18.37 -23.24 27.60
CA SER A 7 -18.93 -21.88 27.58
C SER A 7 -17.86 -20.81 27.41
N MET A 8 -16.73 -20.94 28.13
CA MET A 8 -15.59 -20.02 27.99
C MET A 8 -14.97 -20.09 26.59
N SER A 9 -14.82 -21.28 26.01
CA SER A 9 -14.33 -21.42 24.63
C SER A 9 -15.26 -20.75 23.62
N LYS A 10 -16.59 -20.90 23.75
CA LYS A 10 -17.56 -20.24 22.87
C LYS A 10 -17.49 -18.72 22.98
N LEU A 11 -17.42 -18.18 24.19
CA LEU A 11 -17.26 -16.75 24.41
C LEU A 11 -15.96 -16.23 23.78
N THR A 12 -14.84 -16.92 24.00
CA THR A 12 -13.55 -16.52 23.39
C THR A 12 -13.60 -16.56 21.87
N THR A 13 -14.27 -17.55 21.28
CA THR A 13 -14.43 -17.62 19.82
C THR A 13 -15.27 -16.47 19.29
N VAL A 14 -16.39 -16.15 19.93
CA VAL A 14 -17.24 -15.02 19.52
C VAL A 14 -16.47 -13.70 19.63
N VAL A 15 -15.75 -13.48 20.73
CA VAL A 15 -14.92 -12.28 20.92
C VAL A 15 -13.82 -12.20 19.86
N ALA A 16 -13.13 -13.30 19.58
CA ALA A 16 -12.09 -13.33 18.55
C ALA A 16 -12.63 -13.03 17.15
N ILE A 17 -13.81 -13.55 16.81
CA ILE A 17 -14.50 -13.25 15.55
C ILE A 17 -14.84 -11.77 15.47
N LEU A 18 -15.49 -11.22 16.50
CA LEU A 18 -15.86 -9.80 16.54
C LEU A 18 -14.63 -8.88 16.45
N LEU A 19 -13.55 -9.21 17.16
CA LEU A 19 -12.31 -8.45 17.11
C LEU A 19 -11.68 -8.51 15.72
N THR A 20 -11.69 -9.67 15.07
CA THR A 20 -11.19 -9.83 13.69
C THR A 20 -12.00 -8.99 12.72
N LEU A 21 -13.33 -9.03 12.81
CA LEU A 21 -14.22 -8.18 12.00
C LEU A 21 -13.93 -6.69 12.23
N TRP A 22 -13.80 -6.27 13.48
CA TRP A 22 -13.50 -4.89 13.82
C TRP A 22 -12.13 -4.44 13.28
N LEU A 23 -11.09 -5.25 13.41
CA LEU A 23 -9.76 -4.97 12.85
C LEU A 23 -9.79 -4.84 11.33
N ASN A 24 -10.60 -5.64 10.64
CA ASN A 24 -10.77 -5.53 9.18
C ASN A 24 -11.44 -4.20 8.78
N VAL A 25 -12.48 -3.78 9.51
CA VAL A 25 -13.14 -2.49 9.27
C VAL A 25 -12.19 -1.32 9.56
N ALA A 26 -11.47 -1.39 10.69
CA ALA A 26 -10.47 -0.37 11.06
C ALA A 26 -9.37 -0.27 10.00
N PHE A 27 -8.88 -1.40 9.50
CA PHE A 27 -7.89 -1.44 8.42
C PHE A 27 -8.42 -0.79 7.14
N ALA A 28 -9.64 -1.13 6.71
CA ALA A 28 -10.24 -0.53 5.51
C ALA A 28 -10.46 0.99 5.66
N ALA A 29 -10.92 1.43 6.83
CA ALA A 29 -11.09 2.86 7.12
C ALA A 29 -9.75 3.62 7.09
N HIS A 30 -8.69 3.02 7.63
CA HIS A 30 -7.35 3.61 7.66
C HIS A 30 -6.71 3.74 6.26
N GLN A 31 -7.08 2.89 5.31
CA GLN A 31 -6.57 2.98 3.92
C GLN A 31 -7.04 4.23 3.18
N VAL A 32 -8.20 4.77 3.55
CA VAL A 32 -8.80 5.95 2.92
C VAL A 32 -8.57 7.22 3.75
N ASP A 33 -7.87 7.11 4.88
CA ASP A 33 -7.48 8.27 5.67
C ASP A 33 -6.40 9.06 4.93
N LEU A 34 -6.66 10.35 4.70
CA LEU A 34 -5.77 11.28 4.02
C LEU A 34 -5.10 12.26 4.98
N ASP A 35 -5.39 12.20 6.29
CA ASP A 35 -4.72 13.06 7.25
C ASP A 35 -3.24 12.66 7.38
N SER A 36 -2.38 13.52 6.84
CA SER A 36 -0.94 13.35 6.93
C SER A 36 -0.43 13.19 8.35
N SER A 37 -1.06 13.82 9.36
CA SER A 37 -0.61 13.78 10.75
C SER A 37 -0.72 12.37 11.35
N HIS A 38 -1.77 11.63 10.97
CA HIS A 38 -2.00 10.25 11.37
C HIS A 38 -0.98 9.29 10.74
N HIS A 39 -0.46 9.58 9.55
CA HIS A 39 0.51 8.73 8.84
C HIS A 39 1.97 9.07 9.12
N GLN A 40 2.28 10.00 10.04
CA GLN A 40 3.67 10.30 10.41
C GLN A 40 4.32 9.20 11.26
N HIS A 41 3.51 8.38 11.93
CA HIS A 41 3.98 7.39 12.89
C HIS A 41 4.21 6.00 12.27
N HIS A 42 3.68 5.75 11.08
CA HIS A 42 3.80 4.47 10.39
C HIS A 42 3.83 4.64 8.86
N GLN A 43 4.43 3.67 8.17
CA GLN A 43 4.45 3.67 6.71
C GLN A 43 3.17 3.01 6.17
N CYS A 44 2.22 3.83 5.72
CA CYS A 44 1.07 3.37 4.95
C CYS A 44 1.41 3.45 3.44
N GLU A 45 1.54 2.30 2.78
CA GLU A 45 1.88 2.20 1.36
C GLU A 45 0.86 2.92 0.46
N LEU A 46 -0.44 2.74 0.73
CA LEU A 46 -1.52 3.38 -0.05
C LEU A 46 -1.49 4.90 0.10
N PHE A 47 -1.30 5.40 1.33
CA PHE A 47 -1.15 6.83 1.57
C PHE A 47 0.09 7.40 0.88
N SER A 48 1.24 6.69 0.94
CA SER A 48 2.49 7.12 0.30
C SER A 48 2.34 7.23 -1.22
N VAL A 49 1.69 6.25 -1.85
CA VAL A 49 1.40 6.26 -3.29
C VAL A 49 0.42 7.39 -3.64
N ALA A 50 -0.63 7.58 -2.84
CA ALA A 50 -1.58 8.67 -3.05
C ALA A 50 -0.92 10.04 -2.91
N GLN A 51 -0.11 10.24 -1.87
CA GLN A 51 0.63 11.48 -1.63
C GLN A 51 1.61 11.76 -2.78
N GLN A 52 2.34 10.75 -3.25
CA GLN A 52 3.22 10.88 -4.40
C GLN A 52 2.41 11.25 -5.64
N GLY A 53 1.34 10.52 -5.97
CA GLY A 53 0.48 10.82 -7.11
C GLY A 53 -0.10 12.24 -7.10
N LEU A 54 -0.50 12.74 -5.92
CA LEU A 54 -1.07 14.09 -5.75
C LEU A 54 -0.01 15.20 -5.71
N SER A 55 1.21 14.89 -5.25
CA SER A 55 2.30 15.87 -5.14
C SER A 55 2.98 16.19 -6.47
N HIS A 56 2.81 15.35 -7.49
CA HIS A 56 3.35 15.63 -8.82
C HIS A 56 2.40 16.56 -9.57
N SER A 57 2.95 17.66 -10.10
CA SER A 57 2.26 18.51 -11.07
C SER A 57 1.86 17.67 -12.29
N ALA A 58 0.69 17.98 -12.89
CA ALA A 58 0.29 17.41 -14.17
C ALA A 58 1.46 17.49 -15.16
N PRO A 59 1.75 16.41 -15.91
CA PRO A 59 2.85 16.44 -16.87
C PRO A 59 2.65 17.64 -17.80
N LEU A 60 3.64 18.53 -17.86
CA LEU A 60 3.62 19.65 -18.78
C LEU A 60 3.56 19.08 -20.20
N ILE A 61 2.39 19.18 -20.83
CA ILE A 61 2.24 18.88 -22.25
C ILE A 61 2.97 20.01 -22.98
N PHE A 62 4.24 19.79 -23.29
CA PHE A 62 4.96 20.63 -24.24
C PHE A 62 4.24 20.51 -25.58
N THR A 63 3.47 21.53 -25.97
CA THR A 63 3.03 21.70 -27.35
C THR A 63 4.23 22.24 -28.14
N PRO A 64 4.89 21.42 -28.99
CA PRO A 64 5.98 21.94 -29.81
C PRO A 64 5.41 22.95 -30.81
N LEU A 65 5.96 24.16 -30.82
CA LEU A 65 5.67 25.22 -31.79
C LEU A 65 6.34 24.95 -33.17
N THR A 66 6.81 23.73 -33.42
CA THR A 66 7.56 23.35 -34.62
C THR A 66 6.89 22.19 -35.33
N PRO A 67 6.86 22.16 -36.69
CA PRO A 67 6.34 21.04 -37.43
C PRO A 67 7.15 19.78 -37.06
N PHE A 68 6.44 18.77 -36.57
CA PHE A 68 6.98 17.51 -36.07
C PHE A 68 7.95 16.88 -37.09
N PHE A 69 9.23 16.85 -36.74
CA PHE A 69 10.17 15.91 -37.32
C PHE A 69 10.31 14.75 -36.33
N PHE A 70 9.99 13.53 -36.78
CA PHE A 70 10.19 12.31 -35.99
C PHE A 70 11.57 11.73 -36.34
N PRO A 71 12.66 12.04 -35.62
CA PRO A 71 13.84 11.20 -35.69
C PRO A 71 13.48 9.87 -35.03
N ASN A 72 13.53 8.78 -35.80
CA ASN A 72 13.45 7.43 -35.28
C ASN A 72 14.68 7.15 -34.42
N THR A 73 14.63 7.52 -33.15
CA THR A 73 15.58 7.05 -32.14
C THR A 73 14.77 6.61 -30.94
N GLU A 74 14.38 5.34 -30.98
CA GLU A 74 14.01 4.55 -29.81
C GLU A 74 15.22 4.50 -28.87
N ASP A 75 15.51 5.59 -28.15
CA ASP A 75 16.30 5.49 -26.95
C ASP A 75 15.37 4.90 -25.88
N VAL A 76 15.35 3.57 -25.86
CA VAL A 76 14.82 2.78 -24.75
C VAL A 76 15.52 3.28 -23.50
N ARG A 77 14.87 4.19 -22.78
CA ARG A 77 15.37 4.66 -21.49
C ARG A 77 15.39 3.45 -20.58
N ALA A 78 16.56 2.84 -20.43
CA ALA A 78 16.78 1.76 -19.49
C ALA A 78 16.54 2.33 -18.09
N THR A 79 15.31 2.17 -17.59
CA THR A 79 15.02 2.40 -16.18
C THR A 79 15.89 1.41 -15.42
N ALA A 80 16.94 1.90 -14.76
CA ALA A 80 17.75 1.09 -13.87
C ALA A 80 16.82 0.58 -12.76
N ARG A 81 16.39 -0.67 -12.89
CA ARG A 81 15.60 -1.35 -11.86
C ARG A 81 16.51 -1.48 -10.65
N LEU A 82 16.26 -0.68 -9.62
CA LEU A 82 16.96 -0.79 -8.34
C LEU A 82 16.75 -2.23 -7.82
N TYR A 83 17.84 -3.00 -7.78
CA TYR A 83 17.81 -4.37 -7.27
C TYR A 83 17.88 -4.31 -5.74
N PHE A 84 16.75 -4.47 -5.08
CA PHE A 84 16.68 -4.66 -3.64
C PHE A 84 16.60 -6.16 -3.33
N PRO A 85 17.62 -6.77 -2.69
CA PRO A 85 17.65 -8.22 -2.46
C PRO A 85 16.58 -8.70 -1.47
N TYR A 86 16.00 -7.80 -0.66
CA TYR A 86 14.96 -8.12 0.31
C TYR A 86 14.00 -6.92 0.43
N LEU A 87 12.74 -7.14 0.09
CA LEU A 87 11.67 -6.15 0.30
C LEU A 87 10.90 -6.55 1.56
N ALA A 88 10.18 -5.61 2.16
CA ALA A 88 9.35 -5.86 3.35
C ALA A 88 8.26 -6.96 3.18
N ARG A 89 8.13 -7.54 1.97
CA ARG A 89 7.22 -8.64 1.63
C ARG A 89 7.85 -9.75 0.77
N SER A 90 9.17 -9.84 0.68
CA SER A 90 9.78 -10.99 -0.01
C SER A 90 9.54 -12.28 0.80
N PRO A 91 9.27 -13.42 0.15
CA PRO A 91 9.09 -14.69 0.83
C PRO A 91 10.31 -15.03 1.71
N PRO A 92 10.12 -15.77 2.82
CA PRO A 92 11.20 -16.12 3.72
C PRO A 92 12.28 -16.90 2.96
N SER A 93 13.56 -16.63 3.26
CA SER A 93 14.64 -17.41 2.70
C SER A 93 14.53 -18.84 3.21
N LEU A 94 14.37 -19.79 2.29
CA LEU A 94 14.54 -21.20 2.61
C LEU A 94 16.03 -21.41 2.85
N LYS A 95 16.39 -21.72 4.09
CA LYS A 95 17.69 -22.32 4.43
C LYS A 95 17.51 -23.83 4.47
#